data_AF-A0A6H9LNR5-F1
#
_entry.id   AF-A0A6H9LNR5-F1
#
_cell.length_a   1.000
_cell.length_b   1.000
_cell.length_c   1.000
_cell.angle_alpha   90.00
_cell.angle_beta   90.00
_cell.angle_gamma   90.00
#
_symmetry.space_group_name_H-M   'P 1'
#
loop_
_entity.id
_entity.type
_entity.pdbx_description
1 polymer ?
#
loop_
_entity_poly.entity_id
_entity_poly.type
_entity_poly.pdbx_seq_one_letter_code
_entity_poly.pdbx_strand_id
1 'polypeptide(L)'
;MRCQKVRSYLSAYCNGELTGRKRLVIDEHLSDCSGCRKEEAIYYSLNNVKSDIGSLKVSDKFNDALLNRIAQERFAETRTKAYMPSRPPVLTRGRVLPSVITAMLAVVVTAFVMQPDTTPVQTQQFASAMPNASSKQLDDSYMYVTPIDNPNMTINLNKNWSLNDQMRRAERVQNISNNLTKAGSFASPQNSTLASVQTRKQCPIPFDVSYYHVRPVYKVYIVPNTNNVKEDSGDY
;
A
#
# COMPACT_ATOMS: atom_id res chain seq x y z
N MET A 1 -2.80 48.83 10.96
CA MET A 1 -3.18 47.43 11.24
C MET A 1 -2.99 47.12 12.74
N ARG A 2 -3.70 46.16 13.36
CA ARG A 2 -3.46 45.79 14.77
C ARG A 2 -2.14 45.01 14.91
N CYS A 3 -1.35 45.29 15.95
CA CYS A 3 -0.03 44.66 16.16
C CYS A 3 -0.11 43.12 16.17
N GLN A 4 -1.13 42.54 16.81
CA GLN A 4 -1.33 41.08 16.85
C GLN A 4 -1.37 40.44 15.45
N LYS A 5 -2.00 41.12 14.48
CA LYS A 5 -2.08 40.63 13.11
C LYS A 5 -0.74 40.75 12.40
N VAL A 6 0.00 41.84 12.64
CA VAL A 6 1.35 42.01 12.06
C VAL A 6 2.29 40.95 12.59
N ARG A 7 2.26 40.67 13.91
CA ARG A 7 3.03 39.59 14.54
C ARG A 7 2.81 38.22 13.88
N SER A 8 1.56 37.88 13.55
CA SER A 8 1.26 36.63 12.84
C SER A 8 1.82 36.56 11.41
N TYR A 9 2.17 37.69 10.82
CA TYR A 9 2.73 37.78 9.47
C TYR A 9 4.24 38.06 9.45
N LEU A 10 4.87 38.38 10.58
CA LEU A 10 6.29 38.75 10.64
C LEU A 10 7.20 37.62 10.11
N SER A 11 6.92 36.35 10.44
CA SER A 11 7.73 35.23 9.94
C SER A 11 7.69 35.11 8.41
N ALA A 12 6.48 35.16 7.82
CA ALA A 12 6.29 35.14 6.37
C ALA A 12 6.88 36.38 5.69
N TYR A 13 6.81 37.55 6.35
CA TYR A 13 7.41 38.79 5.90
C TYR A 13 8.95 38.67 5.82
N CYS A 14 9.60 38.22 6.89
CA CYS A 14 11.06 38.04 6.95
C CYS A 14 11.57 36.98 5.95
N ASN A 15 10.77 35.96 5.63
CA ASN A 15 11.09 34.96 4.61
C ASN A 15 10.85 35.47 3.17
N GLY A 16 10.26 36.65 2.98
CA GLY A 16 9.90 37.16 1.65
C GLY A 16 8.70 36.46 1.01
N GLU A 17 7.91 35.70 1.78
CA GLU A 17 6.73 34.97 1.29
C GLU A 17 5.52 35.89 1.04
N LEU A 18 5.54 37.10 1.63
CA LEU A 18 4.46 38.08 1.46
C LEU A 18 4.68 38.97 0.24
N THR A 19 3.67 39.04 -0.61
CA THR A 19 3.67 39.83 -1.84
C THR A 19 2.53 40.85 -1.88
N GLY A 20 2.71 41.89 -2.71
CA GLY A 20 1.69 42.90 -3.01
C GLY A 20 1.23 43.72 -1.79
N ARG A 21 -0.07 43.97 -1.70
CA ARG A 21 -0.68 44.87 -0.70
C ARG A 21 -0.40 44.47 0.75
N LYS A 22 -0.26 43.17 1.04
CA LYS A 22 0.01 42.69 2.41
C LYS A 22 1.38 43.13 2.91
N ARG A 23 2.38 43.13 2.03
CA ARG A 23 3.73 43.59 2.33
C ARG A 23 3.73 45.09 2.65
N LEU A 24 3.13 45.90 1.78
CA LEU A 24 3.02 47.35 1.99
C LEU A 24 2.34 47.73 3.31
N VAL A 25 1.26 47.04 3.68
CA VAL A 25 0.56 47.31 4.96
C VAL A 25 1.43 46.95 6.18
N ILE A 26 2.32 45.97 6.05
CA ILE A 26 3.27 45.61 7.11
C ILE A 26 4.41 46.64 7.15
N ASP A 27 4.93 47.06 5.99
CA ASP A 27 5.96 48.11 5.89
C ASP A 27 5.49 49.41 6.56
N GLU A 28 4.27 49.85 6.25
CA GLU A 28 3.62 51.01 6.89
C GLU A 28 3.44 50.81 8.40
N HIS A 29 3.11 49.60 8.86
CA HIS A 29 3.01 49.37 10.30
C HIS A 29 4.37 49.37 11.00
N LEU A 30 5.41 48.88 10.33
CA LEU A 30 6.78 48.84 10.87
C LEU A 30 7.41 50.23 10.90
N SER A 31 6.99 51.17 10.03
CA SER A 31 7.39 52.59 10.13
C SER A 31 6.86 53.24 11.40
N ASP A 32 5.64 52.86 11.82
CA ASP A 32 4.93 53.55 12.90
C ASP A 32 5.11 52.86 14.27
N CYS A 33 5.27 51.53 14.30
CA CYS A 33 5.29 50.74 15.52
C CYS A 33 6.69 50.26 15.89
N SER A 34 7.32 50.91 16.87
CA SER A 34 8.64 50.52 17.39
C SER A 34 8.66 49.13 18.04
N GLY A 35 7.54 48.67 18.62
CA GLY A 35 7.42 47.33 19.21
C GLY A 35 7.54 46.22 18.16
N CYS A 36 6.79 46.34 17.07
CA CYS A 36 6.85 45.37 15.96
C CYS A 36 8.21 45.41 15.24
N ARG A 37 8.85 46.58 15.15
CA ARG A 37 10.21 46.72 14.59
C ARG A 37 11.28 45.98 15.40
N LYS A 38 11.17 45.98 16.74
CA LYS A 38 12.08 45.20 17.59
C LYS A 38 11.93 43.71 17.35
N GLU A 39 10.70 43.22 17.19
CA GLU A 39 10.42 41.81 16.90
C GLU A 39 10.93 41.40 15.51
N GLU A 40 10.73 42.26 14.51
CA GLU A 40 11.30 42.09 13.17
C GLU A 40 12.83 41.89 13.23
N ALA A 41 13.54 42.73 13.99
CA ALA A 41 14.99 42.60 14.15
C ALA A 41 15.41 41.26 14.78
N ILE A 42 14.61 40.72 15.72
CA ILE A 42 14.84 39.39 16.31
C ILE A 42 14.63 38.29 15.26
N TYR A 43 13.58 38.39 14.43
CA TYR A 43 13.37 37.41 13.36
C TYR A 43 14.50 37.43 12.32
N TYR A 44 15.01 38.61 11.96
CA TYR A 44 16.17 38.72 11.07
C TYR A 44 17.43 38.12 11.68
N SER A 45 17.71 38.35 12.97
CA SER A 45 18.89 37.75 13.61
C SER A 45 18.79 36.22 13.65
N LEU A 46 17.60 35.67 13.94
CA LEU A 46 17.35 34.23 13.87
C LEU A 46 17.51 33.68 12.45
N ASN A 47 17.03 34.40 11.44
CA ASN A 47 17.16 33.98 10.05
C ASN A 47 18.62 34.00 9.57
N ASN A 48 19.42 34.97 10.03
CA ASN A 48 20.85 35.02 9.77
C ASN A 48 21.59 33.84 10.43
N VAL A 49 21.29 33.54 11.70
CA VAL A 49 21.85 32.35 12.38
C VAL A 49 21.42 31.07 11.67
N LYS A 50 20.19 31.02 11.14
CA LYS A 50 19.71 29.88 10.35
C LYS A 50 20.51 29.73 9.04
N SER A 51 20.89 30.82 8.37
CA SER A 51 21.74 30.73 7.16
C SER A 51 23.17 30.29 7.48
N ASP A 52 23.65 30.56 8.70
CA ASP A 52 24.98 30.10 9.15
C ASP A 52 25.02 28.60 9.42
N ILE A 53 23.86 28.00 9.76
CA ILE A 53 23.68 26.55 9.80
C ILE A 53 23.68 26.08 8.34
N GLY A 54 24.87 25.86 7.80
CA GLY A 54 25.08 25.42 6.42
C GLY A 54 24.11 24.31 6.05
N SER A 55 23.51 24.42 4.85
CA SER A 55 22.58 23.40 4.37
C SER A 55 23.28 22.04 4.40
N LEU A 56 22.80 21.13 5.25
CA LEU A 56 23.32 19.77 5.27
C LEU A 56 22.99 19.16 3.91
N LYS A 57 23.99 18.97 3.06
CA LYS A 57 23.81 18.29 1.80
C LYS A 57 23.56 16.81 2.11
N VAL A 58 22.29 16.43 2.09
CA VAL A 58 21.90 15.02 2.20
C VAL A 58 22.49 14.27 1.01
N SER A 59 23.02 13.06 1.26
CA SER A 59 23.54 12.20 0.19
C SER A 59 22.43 11.85 -0.81
N ASP A 60 22.75 11.81 -2.11
CA ASP A 60 21.79 11.48 -3.17
C ASP A 60 21.14 10.10 -2.95
N LYS A 61 21.85 9.20 -2.25
CA LYS A 61 21.38 7.84 -1.92
C LYS A 61 20.49 7.77 -0.68
N PHE A 62 20.28 8.87 0.04
CA PHE A 62 19.53 8.86 1.30
C PHE A 62 18.08 8.42 1.10
N ASN A 63 17.41 8.95 0.08
CA ASN A 63 16.02 8.58 -0.21
C ASN A 63 15.90 7.10 -0.56
N ASP A 64 16.80 6.60 -1.41
CA ASP A 64 16.80 5.18 -1.78
C ASP A 64 17.07 4.28 -0.58
N ALA A 65 18.05 4.64 0.27
CA ALA A 65 18.37 3.90 1.48
C ALA A 65 17.20 3.92 2.49
N LEU A 66 16.54 5.08 2.64
CA LEU A 66 15.38 5.25 3.51
C LEU A 66 14.20 4.41 3.02
N LEU A 67 13.87 4.50 1.73
CA LEU A 67 12.76 3.75 1.13
C LEU A 67 13.01 2.24 1.16
N ASN A 68 14.23 1.81 0.86
CA ASN A 68 14.62 0.40 0.96
C ASN A 68 14.50 -0.10 2.40
N ARG A 69 14.89 0.70 3.39
CA ARG A 69 14.72 0.35 4.81
C ARG A 69 13.25 0.23 5.20
N ILE A 70 12.42 1.21 4.84
CA ILE A 70 10.98 1.17 5.10
C ILE A 70 10.35 -0.07 4.44
N ALA A 71 10.71 -0.38 3.20
CA ALA A 71 10.24 -1.56 2.50
C ALA A 71 10.65 -2.85 3.23
N GLN A 72 11.92 -2.98 3.63
CA GLN A 72 12.42 -4.12 4.38
C GLN A 72 11.69 -4.31 5.72
N GLU A 73 11.46 -3.23 6.47
CA GLU A 73 10.71 -3.28 7.73
C GLU A 73 9.25 -3.73 7.49
N ARG A 74 8.59 -3.21 6.45
CA ARG A 74 7.23 -3.64 6.07
C ARG A 74 7.20 -5.10 5.61
N PHE A 75 8.21 -5.57 4.88
CA PHE A 75 8.30 -6.97 4.48
C PHE A 75 8.55 -7.90 5.67
N ALA A 76 9.38 -7.50 6.63
CA ALA A 76 9.60 -8.27 7.85
C ALA A 76 8.31 -8.38 8.69
N GLU A 77 7.55 -7.30 8.80
CA GLU A 77 6.27 -7.31 9.50
C GLU A 77 5.20 -8.14 8.78
N THR A 78 5.09 -8.02 7.46
CA THR A 78 4.07 -8.74 6.68
C THR A 78 4.40 -10.23 6.56
N ARG A 79 5.67 -10.62 6.37
CA ARG A 79 6.05 -12.05 6.30
C ARG A 79 5.77 -12.78 7.60
N THR A 80 6.06 -12.16 8.75
CA THR A 80 5.87 -12.79 10.06
C THR A 80 4.41 -12.84 10.50
N LYS A 81 3.57 -11.88 10.11
CA LYS A 81 2.15 -11.84 10.52
C LYS A 81 1.17 -12.43 9.51
N ALA A 82 1.45 -12.36 8.21
CA ALA A 82 0.50 -12.80 7.18
C ALA A 82 0.69 -14.28 6.78
N TYR A 83 1.91 -14.81 6.84
CA TYR A 83 2.21 -16.17 6.35
C TYR A 83 2.42 -17.21 7.46
N MET A 84 2.57 -16.77 8.71
CA MET A 84 2.47 -17.66 9.87
C MET A 84 1.18 -17.35 10.61
N PRO A 85 0.06 -18.03 10.32
CA PRO A 85 -1.06 -18.02 11.25
C PRO A 85 -0.50 -18.46 12.60
N SER A 86 -0.60 -17.58 13.61
CA SER A 86 0.00 -17.75 14.94
C SER A 86 -0.50 -18.98 15.71
N ARG A 87 -1.42 -19.74 15.11
CA ARG A 87 -1.82 -21.07 15.52
C ARG A 87 -1.96 -21.91 14.25
N PRO A 88 -1.15 -22.96 14.05
CA PRO A 88 -1.52 -23.97 13.06
C PRO A 88 -2.95 -24.43 13.42
N PRO A 89 -3.85 -24.59 12.45
CA PRO A 89 -5.19 -25.07 12.75
C PRO A 89 -5.03 -26.35 13.54
N VAL A 90 -5.52 -26.33 14.78
CA VAL A 90 -5.54 -27.52 15.63
C VAL A 90 -6.53 -28.46 14.97
N LEU A 91 -6.03 -29.25 14.02
CA LEU A 91 -6.72 -30.40 13.48
C LEU A 91 -6.95 -31.31 14.68
N THR A 92 -8.15 -31.21 15.24
CA THR A 92 -8.58 -32.02 16.37
C THR A 92 -8.43 -33.48 15.93
N ARG A 93 -7.46 -34.18 16.54
CA ARG A 93 -7.07 -35.56 16.19
C ARG A 93 -8.25 -36.53 16.09
N GLY A 94 -9.39 -36.21 16.71
CA GLY A 94 -10.60 -37.02 16.69
C GLY A 94 -11.26 -37.21 15.33
N ARG A 95 -11.00 -36.39 14.29
CA ARG A 95 -11.64 -36.56 12.97
C ARG A 95 -10.77 -37.19 11.88
N VAL A 96 -9.45 -37.20 12.04
CA VAL A 96 -8.52 -37.73 11.00
C VAL A 96 -8.17 -39.20 11.23
N LEU A 97 -8.19 -39.66 12.49
CA LEU A 97 -7.97 -41.06 12.84
C LEU A 97 -8.91 -42.05 12.13
N PRO A 98 -10.24 -41.85 12.07
CA PRO A 98 -11.13 -42.84 11.45
C PRO A 98 -10.95 -42.95 9.94
N SER A 99 -10.63 -41.86 9.23
CA SER A 99 -10.46 -41.90 7.76
C SER A 99 -9.17 -42.58 7.31
N VAL A 100 -8.08 -42.42 8.09
CA VAL A 100 -6.82 -43.13 7.81
C VAL A 100 -6.98 -44.63 8.03
N ILE A 101 -7.70 -45.03 9.09
CA ILE A 101 -7.97 -46.44 9.38
C ILE A 101 -8.84 -47.07 8.29
N THR A 102 -9.90 -46.39 7.82
CA THR A 102 -10.75 -46.91 6.74
C THR A 102 -10.01 -47.00 5.41
N ALA A 103 -9.17 -46.02 5.07
CA ALA A 103 -8.35 -46.06 3.86
C ALA A 103 -7.34 -47.22 3.90
N MET A 104 -6.66 -47.44 5.03
CA MET A 104 -5.73 -48.58 5.17
C MET A 104 -6.46 -49.92 5.12
N LEU A 105 -7.63 -50.05 5.76
CA LEU A 105 -8.44 -51.27 5.66
C LEU A 105 -8.93 -51.52 4.23
N ALA A 106 -9.35 -50.48 3.50
CA ALA A 106 -9.75 -50.62 2.11
C ALA A 106 -8.60 -51.12 1.22
N VAL A 107 -7.38 -50.58 1.41
CA VAL A 107 -6.19 -51.03 0.67
C VAL A 107 -5.86 -52.50 0.98
N VAL A 108 -5.91 -52.90 2.25
CA VAL A 108 -5.67 -54.30 2.64
C VAL A 108 -6.73 -55.23 2.05
N VAL A 109 -8.01 -54.86 2.10
CA VAL A 109 -9.09 -55.66 1.51
C VAL A 109 -8.93 -55.76 -0.01
N THR A 110 -8.59 -54.68 -0.70
CA THR A 110 -8.34 -54.75 -2.15
C THR A 110 -7.11 -55.58 -2.50
N ALA A 111 -6.05 -55.55 -1.67
CA ALA A 111 -4.85 -56.37 -1.88
C ALA A 111 -5.11 -57.87 -1.66
N PHE A 112 -6.05 -58.23 -0.78
CA PHE A 112 -6.45 -59.62 -0.56
C PHE A 112 -7.48 -60.14 -1.57
N VAL A 113 -8.36 -59.29 -2.10
CA VAL A 113 -9.38 -59.68 -3.09
C VAL A 113 -8.81 -59.71 -4.52
N MET A 114 -7.75 -58.93 -4.80
CA MET A 114 -7.02 -58.99 -6.06
C MET A 114 -5.64 -59.62 -5.86
N GLN A 115 -5.62 -60.94 -5.62
CA GLN A 115 -4.47 -61.77 -6.00
C GLN A 115 -4.70 -62.31 -7.42
N PRO A 116 -4.29 -61.59 -8.48
CA PRO A 116 -4.10 -62.21 -9.78
C PRO A 116 -2.83 -63.06 -9.74
N ASP A 117 -2.89 -64.22 -10.39
CA ASP A 117 -1.73 -65.05 -10.70
C ASP A 117 -0.63 -64.18 -11.31
N THR A 118 0.57 -64.34 -10.77
CA THR A 118 1.77 -63.55 -11.06
C THR A 118 2.13 -63.60 -12.54
N THR A 119 1.90 -62.51 -13.26
CA THR A 119 2.63 -62.19 -14.49
C THR A 119 3.73 -61.17 -14.20
N PRO A 120 4.99 -61.40 -14.62
CA PRO A 120 6.10 -60.48 -14.35
C PRO A 120 5.96 -59.19 -15.17
N VAL A 121 5.89 -58.04 -14.47
CA VAL A 121 5.91 -56.71 -15.07
C VAL A 121 7.35 -56.33 -15.40
N GLN A 122 7.59 -55.98 -16.67
CA GLN A 122 8.86 -55.48 -17.17
C GLN A 122 9.18 -54.09 -16.60
N THR A 123 10.35 -53.99 -15.98
CA THR A 123 10.99 -52.77 -15.51
C THR A 123 11.34 -51.86 -16.69
N GLN A 124 10.57 -50.79 -16.92
CA GLN A 124 11.00 -49.72 -17.81
C GLN A 124 11.92 -48.76 -17.05
N GLN A 125 13.19 -48.77 -17.46
CA GLN A 125 14.24 -47.86 -17.04
C GLN A 125 13.93 -46.45 -17.56
N PHE A 126 13.61 -45.52 -16.66
CA PHE A 126 13.66 -44.10 -16.96
C PHE A 126 15.10 -43.61 -16.81
N ALA A 127 15.76 -43.40 -17.95
CA ALA A 127 17.03 -42.69 -18.04
C ALA A 127 16.79 -41.20 -17.77
N SER A 128 17.25 -40.71 -16.62
CA SER A 128 17.32 -39.29 -16.30
C SER A 128 18.55 -38.67 -16.96
N ALA A 129 18.33 -37.97 -18.07
CA ALA A 129 19.30 -37.02 -18.63
C ALA A 129 19.27 -35.72 -17.82
N MET A 130 20.41 -35.35 -17.23
CA MET A 130 20.66 -33.99 -16.76
C MET A 130 21.00 -33.09 -17.95
N PRO A 131 20.68 -31.79 -17.86
CA PRO A 131 21.57 -30.78 -18.42
C PRO A 131 22.14 -29.87 -17.34
N ASN A 132 23.45 -29.67 -17.47
CA ASN A 132 24.23 -28.56 -16.94
C ASN A 132 23.52 -27.22 -17.14
N ALA A 133 23.61 -26.31 -16.17
CA ALA A 133 23.76 -24.88 -16.45
C ALA A 133 24.27 -24.12 -15.22
N SER A 134 25.58 -23.85 -15.25
CA SER A 134 26.23 -22.75 -14.57
C SER A 134 25.77 -21.42 -15.17
N SER A 135 25.21 -20.52 -14.37
CA SER A 135 25.62 -19.10 -14.28
C SER A 135 24.57 -18.32 -13.48
N LYS A 136 25.04 -17.62 -12.45
CA LYS A 136 24.27 -16.66 -11.66
C LYS A 136 23.70 -15.57 -12.56
N GLN A 137 22.42 -15.69 -12.90
CA GLN A 137 21.62 -14.57 -13.38
C GLN A 137 20.74 -14.16 -12.18
N LEU A 138 20.98 -12.96 -11.65
CA LEU A 138 20.14 -12.38 -10.61
C LEU A 138 18.72 -12.23 -11.18
N ASP A 139 17.79 -12.89 -10.51
CA ASP A 139 16.42 -13.09 -10.92
C ASP A 139 15.59 -11.84 -10.55
N ASP A 140 15.37 -10.96 -11.54
CA ASP A 140 14.50 -9.77 -11.43
C ASP A 140 13.00 -10.14 -11.55
N SER A 141 12.62 -11.40 -11.27
CA SER A 141 11.25 -11.94 -11.43
C SER A 141 10.23 -11.47 -10.37
N TYR A 142 10.59 -10.56 -9.46
CA TYR A 142 9.65 -10.02 -8.47
C TYR A 142 8.85 -8.81 -8.94
N MET A 143 9.01 -8.34 -10.19
CA MET A 143 8.36 -7.09 -10.57
C MET A 143 6.84 -7.18 -10.74
N TYR A 144 6.26 -8.33 -11.10
CA TYR A 144 4.80 -8.52 -11.09
C TYR A 144 4.40 -10.00 -10.91
N VAL A 145 4.35 -10.50 -9.68
CA VAL A 145 3.68 -11.78 -9.40
C VAL A 145 2.17 -11.53 -9.34
N THR A 146 1.50 -11.51 -10.48
CA THR A 146 0.07 -11.84 -10.52
C THR A 146 -0.04 -13.36 -10.49
N PRO A 147 -0.81 -13.96 -9.56
CA PRO A 147 -0.95 -15.41 -9.51
C PRO A 147 -1.61 -15.90 -10.79
N ILE A 148 -0.85 -16.62 -11.61
CA ILE A 148 -1.37 -17.39 -12.73
C ILE A 148 -1.47 -18.83 -12.22
N ASP A 149 -2.67 -19.41 -12.29
CA ASP A 149 -3.01 -20.78 -11.91
C ASP A 149 -2.71 -21.21 -10.47
N ASN A 150 -3.48 -20.65 -9.52
CA ASN A 150 -3.66 -21.29 -8.22
C ASN A 150 -4.91 -22.22 -8.27
N PRO A 151 -4.75 -23.55 -8.38
CA PRO A 151 -5.89 -24.47 -8.41
C PRO A 151 -6.68 -24.52 -7.08
N ASN A 152 -6.16 -23.91 -6.01
CA ASN A 152 -6.89 -23.70 -4.74
C ASN A 152 -7.60 -22.33 -4.66
N MET A 153 -7.59 -21.52 -5.73
CA MET A 153 -8.53 -20.41 -5.93
C MET A 153 -9.85 -20.87 -6.56
N THR A 154 -10.29 -22.10 -6.29
CA THR A 154 -11.70 -22.49 -6.37
C THR A 154 -12.53 -21.91 -5.21
N ILE A 155 -12.07 -20.79 -4.63
CA ILE A 155 -12.98 -19.85 -4.01
C ILE A 155 -13.88 -19.39 -5.15
N ASN A 156 -15.06 -20.00 -5.25
CA ASN A 156 -16.19 -19.43 -5.95
C ASN A 156 -16.13 -17.93 -5.71
N LEU A 157 -15.69 -17.16 -6.72
CA LEU A 157 -16.02 -15.74 -6.80
C LEU A 157 -17.53 -15.78 -6.68
N ASN A 158 -18.01 -15.47 -5.47
CA ASN A 158 -19.42 -15.60 -5.14
C ASN A 158 -20.18 -15.01 -6.32
N LYS A 159 -21.17 -15.74 -6.83
CA LYS A 159 -22.05 -15.41 -7.97
C LYS A 159 -22.67 -14.00 -7.90
N ASN A 160 -22.40 -13.26 -6.83
CA ASN A 160 -22.93 -11.97 -6.45
C ASN A 160 -21.82 -10.92 -6.25
N TRP A 161 -20.58 -11.12 -6.75
CA TRP A 161 -19.60 -10.04 -6.77
C TRP A 161 -20.01 -9.03 -7.83
N SER A 162 -20.60 -7.92 -7.38
CA SER A 162 -20.85 -6.75 -8.21
C SER A 162 -20.00 -5.58 -7.71
N LEU A 163 -19.48 -4.77 -8.64
CA LEU A 163 -18.81 -3.51 -8.32
C LEU A 163 -19.69 -2.61 -7.42
N ASN A 164 -21.01 -2.63 -7.66
CA ASN A 164 -21.98 -1.91 -6.85
C ASN A 164 -22.01 -2.38 -5.38
N ASP A 165 -21.89 -3.68 -5.11
CA ASP A 165 -21.85 -4.17 -3.73
C ASP A 165 -20.53 -3.82 -3.03
N GLN A 166 -19.42 -3.77 -3.78
CA GLN A 166 -18.14 -3.27 -3.27
C GLN A 166 -18.21 -1.77 -2.93
N MET A 167 -18.77 -0.95 -3.82
CA MET A 167 -18.99 0.48 -3.56
C MET A 167 -19.92 0.71 -2.36
N ARG A 168 -21.05 -0.01 -2.27
CA ARG A 168 -21.96 0.08 -1.12
C ARG A 168 -21.30 -0.32 0.20
N ARG A 169 -20.41 -1.32 0.19
CA ARG A 169 -19.64 -1.69 1.38
C ARG A 169 -18.66 -0.59 1.76
N ALA A 170 -17.96 0.00 0.80
CA ALA A 170 -17.04 1.11 1.04
C ALA A 170 -17.76 2.34 1.62
N GLU A 171 -18.91 2.72 1.05
CA GLU A 171 -19.76 3.81 1.57
C GLU A 171 -20.25 3.53 2.99
N ARG A 172 -20.66 2.29 3.28
CA ARG A 172 -21.09 1.89 4.63
C ARG A 172 -19.96 2.02 5.64
N VAL A 173 -18.75 1.60 5.29
CA VAL A 173 -17.57 1.74 6.16
C VAL A 173 -17.23 3.21 6.40
N GLN A 174 -17.30 4.05 5.36
CA GLN A 174 -17.08 5.48 5.47
C GLN A 174 -18.12 6.16 6.37
N ASN A 175 -19.40 5.78 6.27
CA ASN A 175 -20.46 6.28 7.14
C ASN A 175 -20.30 5.85 8.60
N ILE A 176 -19.89 4.61 8.85
CA ILE A 176 -19.57 4.14 10.21
C ILE A 176 -18.39 4.92 10.78
N SER A 177 -17.33 5.11 10.00
CA SER A 177 -16.16 5.90 10.41
C SER A 177 -16.58 7.32 10.80
N ASN A 178 -17.35 8.00 9.95
CA ASN A 178 -17.85 9.36 10.23
C ASN A 178 -18.75 9.42 11.47
N ASN A 179 -19.58 8.40 11.71
CA ASN A 179 -20.44 8.35 12.89
C ASN A 179 -19.64 8.09 14.17
N LEU A 180 -18.59 7.27 14.13
CA LEU A 180 -17.68 7.06 15.26
C LEU A 180 -16.90 8.34 15.59
N THR A 181 -16.43 9.08 14.58
CA THR A 181 -15.75 10.37 14.81
C THR A 181 -16.69 11.40 15.43
N LYS A 182 -17.99 11.38 15.08
CA LYS A 182 -19.01 12.25 15.68
C LYS A 182 -19.43 11.81 17.09
N ALA A 183 -19.55 10.51 17.33
CA ALA A 183 -19.97 9.95 18.61
C ALA A 183 -18.84 9.95 19.67
N GLY A 184 -17.57 9.97 19.23
CA GLY A 184 -16.40 9.98 20.10
C GLY A 184 -16.00 11.34 20.66
N SER A 185 -16.86 12.37 20.55
CA SER A 185 -16.66 13.61 21.30
C SER A 185 -16.96 13.35 22.77
N PHE A 186 -15.92 12.90 23.50
CA PHE A 186 -15.91 12.79 24.95
C PHE A 186 -16.41 14.11 25.57
N ALA A 187 -17.58 14.06 26.19
CA ALA A 187 -18.06 15.13 27.04
C ALA A 187 -17.14 15.21 28.27
N SER A 188 -16.14 16.09 28.20
CA SER A 188 -15.46 16.60 29.38
C SER A 188 -16.09 17.94 29.75
N PRO A 189 -16.63 18.10 30.97
CA PRO A 189 -16.97 19.42 31.46
C PRO A 189 -15.69 19.99 32.08
N GLN A 190 -15.08 21.00 31.46
CA GLN A 190 -14.51 22.13 32.20
C GLN A 190 -13.98 23.25 31.29
N ASN A 191 -14.48 24.44 31.60
CA ASN A 191 -13.99 25.77 31.28
C ASN A 191 -12.48 25.84 31.00
N SER A 192 -12.12 25.96 29.73
CA SER A 192 -10.88 26.63 29.34
C SER A 192 -11.05 27.20 27.93
N THR A 193 -10.99 28.52 27.85
CA THR A 193 -10.99 29.30 26.62
C THR A 193 -9.66 29.09 25.90
N LEU A 194 -9.62 28.11 24.99
CA LEU A 194 -8.59 27.98 23.98
C LEU A 194 -9.24 27.92 22.60
N ALA A 195 -8.69 28.73 21.70
CA ALA A 195 -9.20 29.01 20.38
C ALA A 195 -9.49 27.72 19.59
N SER A 196 -10.77 27.54 19.27
CA SER A 196 -11.22 26.57 18.30
C SER A 196 -10.57 26.88 16.95
N VAL A 197 -9.73 25.97 16.48
CA VAL A 197 -9.40 25.87 15.06
C VAL A 197 -10.71 25.59 14.34
N GLN A 198 -11.26 26.60 13.67
CA GLN A 198 -12.41 26.44 12.79
C GLN A 198 -12.01 25.47 11.68
N THR A 199 -12.44 24.22 11.82
CA THR A 199 -12.59 23.31 10.70
C THR A 199 -13.53 23.99 9.71
N ARG A 200 -12.95 24.47 8.60
CA ARG A 200 -13.73 24.97 7.47
C ARG A 200 -14.77 23.91 7.15
N LYS A 201 -16.06 24.28 7.22
CA LYS A 201 -17.13 23.53 6.56
C LYS A 201 -16.69 23.31 5.12
N GLN A 202 -16.23 22.11 4.81
CA GLN A 202 -16.16 21.64 3.44
C GLN A 202 -17.62 21.50 3.01
N CYS A 203 -18.20 22.56 2.44
CA CYS A 203 -19.32 22.36 1.54
C CYS A 203 -18.80 21.39 0.47
N PRO A 204 -19.47 20.25 0.23
CA PRO A 204 -19.16 19.46 -0.94
C PRO A 204 -19.37 20.37 -2.15
N ILE A 205 -18.29 20.65 -2.86
CA ILE A 205 -18.36 21.35 -4.15
C ILE A 205 -19.22 20.43 -5.02
N PRO A 206 -20.32 20.92 -5.63
CA PRO A 206 -21.16 20.10 -6.48
C PRO A 206 -20.30 19.52 -7.60
N PHE A 207 -20.49 18.23 -7.88
CA PHE A 207 -19.79 17.54 -8.95
C PHE A 207 -20.12 18.22 -10.28
N ASP A 208 -19.21 19.05 -10.77
CA ASP A 208 -19.33 19.77 -12.02
C ASP A 208 -18.46 19.07 -13.08
N VAL A 209 -19.13 18.48 -14.08
CA VAL A 209 -18.52 17.70 -15.16
C VAL A 209 -17.54 18.54 -15.98
N SER A 210 -17.64 19.88 -15.94
CA SER A 210 -16.74 20.78 -16.67
C SER A 210 -15.31 20.83 -16.11
N TYR A 211 -15.10 20.42 -14.84
CA TYR A 211 -13.77 20.45 -14.20
C TYR A 211 -13.03 19.11 -14.21
N TYR A 212 -13.72 18.00 -14.51
CA TYR A 212 -13.12 16.67 -14.49
C TYR A 212 -12.92 16.14 -15.91
N HIS A 213 -11.69 16.29 -16.43
CA HIS A 213 -11.28 15.57 -17.63
C HIS A 213 -11.05 14.09 -17.30
N VAL A 214 -12.07 13.26 -17.52
CA VAL A 214 -11.92 11.80 -17.51
C VAL A 214 -11.06 11.42 -18.71
N ARG A 215 -9.80 11.06 -18.47
CA ARG A 215 -8.95 10.45 -19.49
C ARG A 215 -9.18 8.94 -19.48
N PRO A 216 -9.81 8.35 -20.51
CA PRO A 216 -9.90 6.90 -20.59
C PRO A 216 -8.49 6.31 -20.72
N VAL A 217 -8.14 5.42 -19.80
CA VAL A 217 -6.92 4.61 -19.90
C VAL A 217 -7.32 3.31 -20.58
N TYR A 218 -7.05 3.20 -21.87
CA TYR A 218 -7.24 1.95 -22.61
C TYR A 218 -6.08 1.01 -22.28
N LYS A 219 -6.39 -0.13 -21.67
CA LYS A 219 -5.43 -1.24 -21.53
C LYS A 219 -5.67 -2.20 -22.68
N VAL A 220 -4.73 -2.25 -23.62
CA VAL A 220 -4.74 -3.21 -24.72
C VAL A 220 -4.07 -4.49 -24.22
N TYR A 221 -4.84 -5.57 -24.17
CA TYR A 221 -4.31 -6.89 -23.88
C TYR A 221 -3.93 -7.54 -25.20
N ILE A 222 -2.63 -7.66 -25.46
CA ILE A 222 -2.12 -8.41 -26.60
C ILE A 222 -2.13 -9.87 -26.17
N VAL A 223 -3.02 -10.66 -26.77
CA VAL A 223 -3.01 -12.12 -26.63
C VAL A 223 -1.83 -12.64 -27.43
N PRO A 224 -0.85 -13.35 -26.81
CA PRO A 224 0.23 -13.95 -27.57
C PRO A 224 -0.35 -14.99 -28.52
N ASN A 225 -0.09 -14.81 -29.81
CA ASN A 225 -0.51 -15.70 -30.87
C ASN A 225 0.26 -17.03 -30.73
N THR A 226 -0.25 -17.98 -29.95
CA THR A 226 0.30 -19.33 -29.86
C THR A 226 -0.15 -20.14 -31.07
N ASN A 227 0.27 -19.73 -32.25
CA ASN A 227 0.27 -20.58 -33.44
C ASN A 227 1.53 -21.45 -33.37
N ASN A 228 1.43 -22.56 -32.65
CA ASN A 228 2.28 -23.72 -32.88
C ASN A 228 1.91 -24.31 -34.25
N VAL A 229 2.37 -23.67 -35.33
CA VAL A 229 2.49 -24.30 -36.63
C VAL A 229 3.91 -24.85 -36.68
N LYS A 230 4.03 -26.18 -36.60
CA LYS A 230 5.26 -26.87 -36.96
C LYS A 230 5.49 -26.61 -38.45
N GLU A 231 6.48 -25.79 -38.78
CA GLU A 231 7.04 -25.77 -40.13
C GLU A 231 7.79 -27.09 -40.35
N ASP A 232 7.29 -27.82 -41.33
CA ASP A 232 7.83 -29.05 -41.86
C ASP A 232 9.09 -28.72 -42.69
N SER A 233 10.11 -29.56 -42.54
CA SER A 233 11.39 -29.45 -43.22
C SER A 233 11.25 -29.73 -44.72
N GLY A 234 11.52 -28.72 -45.56
CA GLY A 234 11.76 -28.89 -46.98
C GLY A 234 13.24 -28.65 -47.29
N ASP A 235 13.94 -29.72 -47.64
CA ASP A 235 15.32 -29.73 -48.14
C ASP A 235 15.44 -28.99 -49.48
N TYR A 236 16.58 -28.31 -49.67
CA TYR A 236 17.11 -27.89 -50.98
C TYR A 236 18.16 -28.90 -51.46
#